data_AF-A0A497Q2I1-F1
#
_entry.id   AF-A0A497Q2I1-F1
#
_cell.length_a   1.000
_cell.length_b   1.000
_cell.length_c   1.000
_cell.angle_alpha   90.00
_cell.angle_beta   90.00
_cell.angle_gamma   90.00
#
_symmetry.space_group_name_H-M   'P 1'
#
loop_
_entity.id
_entity.type
_entity.pdbx_description
1 polymer ?
#
loop_
_entity_poly.entity_id
_entity_poly.type
_entity_poly.pdbx_seq_one_letter_code
_entity_poly.pdbx_strand_id
1 'polypeptide(L)'
;MMMETIEERNEEAEKEPIESDIITILKAAGYRTREYPNGISLGVRLEGIPGSRCVHADVIHVLDMRTARFGNSTLAVQSSVLDNMNLEIEHVLEDVGLSGILHRTEILSPHGRRHFTTLKTRSGTSSYLVESRMIYVVHSDDAPGPGDLEWLTSPNHIVRFSDFGLIQKSDARSLRQEVKGLIVPEKWTALESGLRASWRSILPLIAGMASLIGLISAMITSSGSLLFPAIVAGVSFPLSAWLHRSAQANLSEYDQLQAEETASIESLGDRRRVSVTVDENHDRLRLVGDLRFIVTPLIGGAIVAIESRDVEAAVSSLCAVIDEWVRLSPGTEYSKATVGGDPGLAKFLHLFNHLGVADEGDREASLSLAYAALSGHATLPVPFEELIAHTTTLLQALYDCGILTADVKDTFDDILNKTAAKSYLEETDPDEEETVEDSSSDGEDESGIDADSLAEMAAAGLDPPKEAVVEESEETVLVARTIEVHPSPPPLSEPQTGESVVKEAVAHREDRGPRKEREAVEA
;
A
#
# COMPACT_ATOMS: atom_id res chain seq x y z
N MET A 1 5.29 39.41 -54.34
CA MET A 1 4.03 38.83 -53.87
C MET A 1 4.30 37.34 -53.65
N MET A 2 4.04 36.86 -52.44
CA MET A 2 4.38 35.54 -51.88
C MET A 2 5.86 35.32 -51.50
N MET A 3 6.32 36.11 -50.54
CA MET A 3 6.98 35.55 -49.36
C MET A 3 5.86 35.12 -48.41
N GLU A 4 5.73 33.84 -48.15
CA GLU A 4 5.01 33.34 -46.97
C GLU A 4 5.55 31.94 -46.67
N THR A 5 6.20 31.87 -45.50
CA THR A 5 6.29 30.75 -44.56
C THR A 5 7.04 29.47 -44.99
N ILE A 6 8.37 29.53 -44.87
CA ILE A 6 9.23 28.37 -44.52
C ILE A 6 9.34 28.23 -42.98
N GLU A 7 8.54 28.98 -42.21
CA GLU A 7 8.58 29.00 -40.73
C GLU A 7 7.59 28.04 -40.03
N GLU A 8 6.74 27.30 -40.74
CA GLU A 8 5.78 26.36 -40.11
C GLU A 8 6.30 24.91 -40.01
N ARG A 9 7.61 24.67 -40.08
CA ARG A 9 8.16 23.30 -40.05
C ARG A 9 9.13 22.98 -38.92
N ASN A 10 9.22 23.85 -37.92
CA ASN A 10 10.13 23.68 -36.77
C ASN A 10 9.50 23.90 -35.39
N GLU A 11 8.17 23.95 -35.29
CA GLU A 11 7.46 24.03 -34.00
C GLU A 11 6.50 22.85 -33.85
N GLU A 12 7.05 21.65 -33.75
CA GLU A 12 6.36 20.47 -33.20
C GLU A 12 7.38 19.51 -32.55
N ALA A 13 8.47 20.07 -32.02
CA ALA A 13 9.45 19.36 -31.21
C ALA A 13 9.27 19.72 -29.73
N GLU A 14 8.04 19.62 -29.21
CA GLU A 14 7.76 19.74 -27.77
C GLU A 14 6.33 19.27 -27.47
N LYS A 15 6.17 17.95 -27.31
CA LYS A 15 5.24 17.23 -26.40
C LYS A 15 5.03 15.81 -26.89
N GLU A 16 5.82 14.88 -26.38
CA GLU A 16 5.30 13.59 -25.92
C GLU A 16 6.14 13.18 -24.69
N PRO A 17 5.59 13.15 -23.46
CA PRO A 17 6.22 12.34 -22.43
C PRO A 17 6.15 10.90 -22.93
N ILE A 18 7.27 10.17 -22.90
CA ILE A 18 7.31 8.74 -23.21
C ILE A 18 6.65 8.00 -22.03
N GLU A 19 5.34 8.18 -21.86
CA GLU A 19 4.47 7.51 -20.89
C GLU A 19 3.65 6.45 -21.64
N SER A 20 4.31 5.47 -22.26
CA SER A 20 3.66 4.17 -22.45
C SER A 20 3.88 3.35 -21.20
N ASP A 21 3.30 3.85 -20.12
CA ASP A 21 3.52 3.40 -18.74
C ASP A 21 2.64 2.18 -18.42
N ILE A 22 2.97 1.40 -17.39
CA ILE A 22 2.38 0.10 -17.00
C ILE A 22 0.86 -0.06 -17.27
N ILE A 23 0.08 0.99 -17.09
CA ILE A 23 -1.35 1.09 -17.39
C ILE A 23 -1.68 0.68 -18.83
N THR A 24 -0.88 1.09 -19.81
CA THR A 24 -1.10 0.76 -21.22
C THR A 24 -0.97 -0.75 -21.45
N ILE A 25 0.01 -1.38 -20.81
CA ILE A 25 0.21 -2.83 -20.85
C ILE A 25 -1.00 -3.55 -20.23
N LEU A 26 -1.44 -3.09 -19.05
CA LEU A 26 -2.62 -3.65 -18.36
C LEU A 26 -3.90 -3.48 -19.19
N LYS A 27 -4.15 -2.30 -19.76
CA LYS A 27 -5.31 -2.05 -20.66
C LYS A 27 -5.27 -2.95 -21.89
N ALA A 28 -4.10 -3.12 -22.52
CA ALA A 28 -3.93 -4.02 -23.65
C ALA A 28 -4.19 -5.50 -23.29
N ALA A 29 -3.97 -5.89 -22.02
CA ALA A 29 -4.31 -7.20 -21.48
C ALA A 29 -5.79 -7.34 -21.03
N GLY A 30 -6.59 -6.28 -21.18
CA GLY A 30 -8.03 -6.28 -20.89
C GLY A 30 -8.41 -5.89 -19.46
N TYR A 31 -7.47 -5.31 -18.70
CA TYR A 31 -7.75 -4.81 -17.34
C TYR A 31 -8.38 -3.41 -17.40
N ARG A 32 -9.28 -3.15 -16.44
CA ARG A 32 -9.64 -1.80 -16.06
C ARG A 32 -8.62 -1.30 -15.07
N THR A 33 -8.14 -0.08 -15.24
CA THR A 33 -6.97 0.40 -14.51
C THR A 33 -7.26 1.68 -13.75
N ARG A 34 -6.57 1.86 -12.62
CA ARG A 34 -6.45 3.11 -11.89
C ARG A 34 -4.99 3.31 -11.51
N GLU A 35 -4.53 4.56 -11.53
CA GLU A 35 -3.24 4.95 -11.00
C GLU A 35 -3.42 5.67 -9.68
N TYR A 36 -2.56 5.38 -8.71
CA TYR A 36 -2.49 6.09 -7.44
C TYR A 36 -1.28 7.03 -7.43
N PRO A 37 -1.36 8.16 -6.69
CA PRO A 37 -0.28 9.14 -6.62
C PRO A 37 1.08 8.59 -6.14
N ASN A 38 1.09 7.47 -5.43
CA ASN A 38 2.29 6.83 -4.90
C ASN A 38 3.00 5.90 -5.90
N GLY A 39 2.68 5.96 -7.20
CA GLY A 39 3.30 5.12 -8.23
C GLY A 39 2.76 3.68 -8.27
N ILE A 40 1.59 3.44 -7.67
CA ILE A 40 0.91 2.15 -7.74
C ILE A 40 -0.12 2.18 -8.87
N SER A 41 -0.03 1.22 -9.78
CA SER A 41 -1.06 0.95 -10.78
C SER A 41 -1.91 -0.24 -10.35
N LEU A 42 -3.23 -0.04 -10.25
CA LEU A 42 -4.22 -1.10 -10.07
C LEU A 42 -4.79 -1.52 -11.42
N GLY A 43 -4.87 -2.83 -11.65
CA GLY A 43 -5.59 -3.44 -12.75
C GLY A 43 -6.59 -4.46 -12.24
N VAL A 44 -7.84 -4.41 -12.72
CA VAL A 44 -8.86 -5.42 -12.41
C VAL A 44 -9.48 -5.95 -13.69
N ARG A 45 -9.54 -7.27 -13.80
CA ARG A 45 -10.20 -7.98 -14.90
C ARG A 45 -11.20 -8.98 -14.35
N LEU A 46 -12.42 -8.93 -14.86
CA LEU A 46 -13.51 -9.84 -14.49
C LEU A 46 -13.72 -10.87 -15.60
N GLU A 47 -13.52 -12.16 -15.29
CA GLU A 47 -13.69 -13.24 -16.24
C GLU A 47 -14.66 -14.31 -15.74
N GLY A 48 -15.63 -14.68 -16.58
CA GLY A 48 -16.49 -15.83 -16.30
C GLY A 48 -15.69 -17.13 -16.34
N ILE A 49 -15.89 -18.01 -15.36
CA ILE A 49 -15.22 -19.32 -15.30
C ILE A 49 -16.10 -20.35 -16.03
N PRO A 50 -15.65 -20.90 -17.17
CA PRO A 50 -16.49 -21.81 -17.96
C PRO A 50 -16.83 -23.08 -17.19
N GLY A 51 -18.12 -23.43 -17.18
CA GLY A 51 -18.62 -24.62 -16.48
C GLY A 51 -18.95 -24.40 -15.00
N SER A 52 -18.79 -23.18 -14.48
CA SER A 52 -19.19 -22.83 -13.11
C SER A 52 -20.14 -21.63 -13.08
N ARG A 53 -20.65 -21.29 -11.88
CA ARG A 53 -21.44 -20.07 -11.62
C ARG A 53 -20.56 -18.95 -11.06
N CYS A 54 -19.25 -19.06 -11.23
CA CYS A 54 -18.27 -18.17 -10.64
C CYS A 54 -17.72 -17.19 -11.67
N VAL A 55 -17.40 -15.99 -11.21
CA VAL A 55 -16.61 -15.00 -11.92
C VAL A 55 -15.32 -14.81 -11.16
N HIS A 56 -14.21 -14.92 -11.88
CA HIS A 56 -12.88 -14.62 -11.40
C HIS A 56 -12.65 -13.10 -11.48
N ALA A 57 -12.39 -12.46 -10.35
CA ALA A 57 -11.78 -11.15 -10.27
C ALA A 57 -10.27 -11.32 -10.15
N ASP A 58 -9.60 -11.08 -11.26
CA ASP A 58 -8.15 -11.04 -11.35
C ASP A 58 -7.68 -9.61 -11.07
N VAL A 59 -7.15 -9.42 -9.86
CA VAL A 59 -6.69 -8.12 -9.35
C VAL A 59 -5.16 -8.11 -9.38
N ILE A 60 -4.60 -7.10 -10.04
CA ILE A 60 -3.17 -6.88 -10.16
C ILE A 60 -2.84 -5.52 -9.58
N HIS A 61 -1.92 -5.47 -8.64
CA HIS A 61 -1.24 -4.24 -8.26
C HIS A 61 0.16 -4.25 -8.85
N VAL A 62 0.59 -3.12 -9.39
CA VAL A 62 1.95 -2.94 -9.91
C VAL A 62 2.56 -1.75 -9.19
N LEU A 63 3.64 -2.01 -8.45
CA LEU A 63 4.46 -0.99 -7.84
C LEU A 63 5.55 -0.59 -8.84
N ASP A 64 5.45 0.61 -9.40
CA ASP A 64 6.47 1.11 -10.31
C ASP A 64 7.58 1.83 -9.57
N MET A 65 8.68 1.15 -9.31
CA MET A 65 9.83 1.71 -8.60
C MET A 65 10.56 2.80 -9.39
N ARG A 66 10.23 3.00 -10.68
CA ARG A 66 10.80 4.10 -11.48
C ARG A 66 10.18 5.44 -11.13
N THR A 67 8.92 5.44 -10.75
CA THR A 67 8.13 6.65 -10.44
C THR A 67 7.79 6.77 -8.96
N ALA A 68 7.77 5.64 -8.25
CA ALA A 68 7.29 5.61 -6.89
C ALA A 68 8.26 6.30 -5.92
N ARG A 69 7.67 7.08 -5.01
CA ARG A 69 8.36 7.92 -4.04
C ARG A 69 7.91 7.51 -2.64
N PHE A 70 8.82 6.91 -1.89
CA PHE A 70 8.63 6.60 -0.47
C PHE A 70 9.90 6.92 0.32
N GLY A 71 9.77 6.91 1.64
CA GLY A 71 10.90 6.98 2.55
C GLY A 71 11.84 5.78 2.42
N ASN A 72 13.07 5.94 2.89
CA ASN A 72 14.11 4.91 2.81
C ASN A 72 13.87 3.67 3.70
N SER A 73 13.04 3.76 4.75
CA SER A 73 12.80 2.60 5.62
C SER A 73 11.83 1.59 4.99
N THR A 74 12.01 0.31 5.31
CA THR A 74 11.07 -0.76 4.92
C THR A 74 9.66 -0.45 5.40
N LEU A 75 9.52 0.13 6.60
CA LEU A 75 8.22 0.49 7.16
C LEU A 75 7.55 1.63 6.39
N ALA A 76 8.32 2.58 5.84
CA ALA A 76 7.79 3.65 5.00
C ALA A 76 7.23 3.13 3.67
N VAL A 77 7.94 2.17 3.06
CA VAL A 77 7.43 1.47 1.87
C VAL A 77 6.18 0.68 2.24
N GLN A 78 6.21 -0.06 3.35
CA GLN A 78 5.04 -0.82 3.84
C GLN A 78 3.83 0.07 4.07
N SER A 79 3.95 1.15 4.84
CA SER A 79 2.83 2.05 5.12
C SER A 79 2.27 2.69 3.85
N SER A 80 3.14 3.11 2.93
CA SER A 80 2.73 3.75 1.69
C SER A 80 2.04 2.78 0.72
N VAL A 81 2.44 1.51 0.71
CA VAL A 81 1.96 0.51 -0.25
C VAL A 81 0.73 -0.25 0.26
N LEU A 82 0.74 -0.63 1.54
CA LEU A 82 -0.30 -1.48 2.14
C LEU A 82 -1.66 -0.79 2.21
N ASP A 83 -1.70 0.54 2.33
CA ASP A 83 -2.92 1.35 2.26
C ASP A 83 -3.75 1.05 1.00
N ASN A 84 -3.09 0.78 -0.14
CA ASN A 84 -3.75 0.52 -1.42
C ASN A 84 -3.87 -0.98 -1.74
N MET A 85 -2.95 -1.81 -1.28
CA MET A 85 -2.89 -3.24 -1.64
C MET A 85 -3.70 -4.15 -0.71
N ASN A 86 -4.03 -3.68 0.51
CA ASN A 86 -4.85 -4.42 1.47
C ASN A 86 -6.35 -4.00 1.47
N LEU A 87 -6.80 -3.25 0.46
CA LEU A 87 -8.19 -2.79 0.36
C LEU A 87 -9.18 -3.94 0.21
N GLU A 88 -10.41 -3.84 0.72
CA GLU A 88 -11.44 -4.84 0.43
C GLU A 88 -11.84 -4.83 -1.07
N ILE A 89 -12.31 -5.96 -1.59
CA ILE A 89 -12.68 -6.08 -3.03
C ILE A 89 -13.74 -5.06 -3.47
N GLU A 90 -14.60 -4.61 -2.56
CA GLU A 90 -15.58 -3.56 -2.83
C GLU A 90 -14.88 -2.25 -3.24
N HIS A 91 -13.96 -1.77 -2.41
CA HIS A 91 -13.16 -0.58 -2.68
C HIS A 91 -12.29 -0.73 -3.93
N VAL A 92 -11.67 -1.90 -4.14
CA VAL A 92 -10.88 -2.21 -5.34
C VAL A 92 -11.72 -2.10 -6.62
N LEU A 93 -12.97 -2.60 -6.60
CA LEU A 93 -13.88 -2.49 -7.73
C LEU A 93 -14.38 -1.05 -7.93
N GLU A 94 -14.66 -0.32 -6.87
CA GLU A 94 -15.02 1.10 -6.95
C GLU A 94 -13.93 1.92 -7.62
N ASP A 95 -12.68 1.65 -7.25
CA ASP A 95 -11.52 2.38 -7.76
C ASP A 95 -11.35 2.28 -9.28
N VAL A 96 -11.68 1.14 -9.88
CA VAL A 96 -11.63 0.94 -11.34
C VAL A 96 -12.94 1.28 -12.06
N GLY A 97 -13.87 1.96 -11.38
CA GLY A 97 -15.16 2.37 -11.96
C GLY A 97 -16.13 1.20 -12.17
N LEU A 98 -16.01 0.15 -11.34
CA LEU A 98 -16.92 -0.99 -11.25
C LEU A 98 -17.78 -0.91 -9.98
N SER A 99 -18.12 0.29 -9.53
CA SER A 99 -18.96 0.49 -8.35
C SER A 99 -20.37 -0.10 -8.53
N GLY A 100 -20.95 -0.59 -7.43
CA GLY A 100 -22.34 -1.05 -7.39
C GLY A 100 -22.66 -2.34 -8.14
N ILE A 101 -21.67 -3.04 -8.71
CA ILE A 101 -21.88 -4.39 -9.29
C ILE A 101 -21.81 -5.50 -8.24
N LEU A 102 -21.14 -5.22 -7.13
CA LEU A 102 -20.97 -6.13 -6.01
C LEU A 102 -22.25 -6.11 -5.18
N HIS A 103 -22.80 -7.29 -4.92
CA HIS A 103 -23.94 -7.46 -4.06
C HIS A 103 -23.71 -8.59 -3.09
N ARG A 104 -24.01 -8.31 -1.83
CA ARG A 104 -24.15 -9.32 -0.79
C ARG A 104 -25.51 -10.00 -0.95
N THR A 105 -25.51 -11.17 -1.55
CA THR A 105 -26.71 -12.02 -1.64
C THR A 105 -26.84 -12.83 -0.36
N GLU A 106 -28.03 -12.85 0.24
CA GLU A 106 -28.29 -13.61 1.46
C GLU A 106 -29.23 -14.78 1.18
N ILE A 107 -28.88 -15.96 1.68
CA ILE A 107 -29.77 -17.12 1.69
C ILE A 107 -30.20 -17.39 3.12
N LEU A 108 -31.52 -17.36 3.33
CA LEU A 108 -32.16 -17.65 4.61
C LEU A 108 -32.42 -19.13 4.75
N SER A 109 -31.93 -19.71 5.85
CA SER A 109 -32.29 -21.05 6.29
C SER A 109 -32.74 -21.04 7.76
N PRO A 110 -33.54 -22.02 8.19
CA PRO A 110 -33.84 -22.25 9.61
C PRO A 110 -32.62 -22.36 10.54
N HIS A 111 -31.42 -22.60 10.01
CA HIS A 111 -30.18 -22.71 10.78
C HIS A 111 -29.35 -21.41 10.79
N GLY A 112 -29.80 -20.37 10.09
CA GLY A 112 -29.09 -19.09 10.01
C GLY A 112 -29.06 -18.49 8.61
N ARG A 113 -28.41 -17.34 8.53
CA ARG A 113 -28.20 -16.58 7.29
C ARG A 113 -26.82 -16.92 6.73
N ARG A 114 -26.74 -17.16 5.43
CA ARG A 114 -25.47 -17.28 4.71
C ARG A 114 -25.36 -16.15 3.70
N HIS A 115 -24.21 -15.49 3.70
CA HIS A 115 -23.93 -14.36 2.83
C HIS A 115 -23.00 -14.80 1.71
N PHE A 116 -23.26 -14.32 0.50
CA PHE A 116 -22.49 -14.59 -0.69
C PHE A 116 -22.12 -13.26 -1.32
N THR A 117 -20.84 -13.09 -1.60
CA THR A 117 -20.38 -11.99 -2.45
C THR A 117 -20.63 -12.37 -3.90
N THR A 118 -21.53 -11.64 -4.55
CA THR A 118 -21.96 -11.94 -5.91
C THR A 118 -21.86 -10.71 -6.79
N LEU A 119 -21.49 -10.92 -8.05
CA LEU A 119 -21.57 -9.91 -9.09
C LEU A 119 -22.93 -9.98 -9.77
N LYS A 120 -23.66 -8.88 -9.77
CA LYS A 120 -24.94 -8.78 -10.48
C LYS A 120 -24.72 -8.16 -11.86
N THR A 121 -25.14 -8.88 -12.88
CA THR A 121 -25.14 -8.35 -14.24
C THR A 121 -26.34 -7.41 -14.44
N ARG A 122 -26.27 -6.58 -15.50
CA ARG A 122 -27.42 -5.75 -15.92
C ARG A 122 -28.67 -6.57 -16.24
N SER A 123 -28.51 -7.84 -16.64
CA SER A 123 -29.61 -8.80 -16.85
C SER A 123 -30.22 -9.34 -15.57
N GLY A 124 -29.70 -8.98 -14.39
CA GLY A 124 -30.19 -9.44 -13.09
C GLY A 124 -29.69 -10.81 -12.67
N THR A 125 -28.80 -11.44 -13.45
CA THR A 125 -28.14 -12.69 -13.04
C THR A 125 -27.02 -12.39 -12.05
N SER A 126 -26.95 -13.17 -10.98
CA SER A 126 -25.90 -13.08 -9.97
C SER A 126 -24.91 -14.23 -10.13
N SER A 127 -23.63 -13.92 -10.15
CA SER A 127 -22.54 -14.90 -10.20
C SER A 127 -21.66 -14.79 -8.96
N TYR A 128 -21.18 -15.91 -8.44
CA TYR A 128 -20.33 -15.93 -7.26
C TYR A 128 -18.95 -15.34 -7.58
N LEU A 129 -18.45 -14.42 -6.74
CA LEU A 129 -17.15 -13.79 -6.97
C LEU A 129 -16.04 -14.62 -6.33
N VAL A 130 -15.00 -14.87 -7.12
CA VAL A 130 -13.75 -15.50 -6.68
C VAL A 130 -12.62 -14.54 -6.99
N GLU A 131 -11.80 -14.21 -6.02
CA GLU A 131 -10.77 -13.17 -6.14
C GLU A 131 -9.37 -13.77 -6.06
N SER A 132 -8.47 -13.31 -6.93
CA SER A 132 -7.02 -13.49 -6.77
C SER A 132 -6.34 -12.13 -6.84
N ARG A 133 -5.31 -11.92 -6.01
CA ARG A 133 -4.49 -10.70 -6.00
C ARG A 133 -3.05 -11.03 -6.28
N MET A 134 -2.48 -10.40 -7.30
CA MET A 134 -1.07 -10.47 -7.63
C MET A 134 -0.43 -9.10 -7.48
N ILE A 135 0.78 -9.06 -6.94
CA ILE A 135 1.56 -7.82 -6.83
C ILE A 135 2.82 -7.97 -7.67
N TYR A 136 3.04 -7.04 -8.60
CA TYR A 136 4.29 -6.95 -9.35
C TYR A 136 5.08 -5.74 -8.87
N VAL A 137 6.38 -5.90 -8.77
CA VAL A 137 7.31 -4.79 -8.56
C VAL A 137 8.08 -4.61 -9.85
N VAL A 138 7.93 -3.45 -10.47
CA VAL A 138 8.60 -3.11 -11.73
C VAL A 138 9.73 -2.15 -11.42
N HIS A 139 10.94 -2.46 -11.89
CA HIS A 139 12.09 -1.58 -11.77
C HIS A 139 12.69 -1.23 -13.14
N SER A 140 13.56 -0.22 -13.15
CA SER A 140 14.26 0.20 -14.37
C SER A 140 15.18 -0.90 -14.89
N ASP A 141 15.35 -0.96 -16.22
CA ASP A 141 16.19 -1.98 -16.87
C ASP A 141 17.68 -1.84 -16.48
N ASP A 142 18.10 -0.62 -16.10
CA ASP A 142 19.50 -0.27 -15.82
C ASP A 142 19.90 -0.41 -14.33
N ALA A 143 18.94 -0.60 -13.42
CA ALA A 143 19.21 -0.73 -11.99
C ALA A 143 19.00 -2.17 -11.50
N PRO A 144 19.81 -2.66 -10.54
CA PRO A 144 19.47 -3.88 -9.81
C PRO A 144 18.11 -3.69 -9.13
N GLY A 145 17.38 -4.80 -8.96
CA GLY A 145 16.08 -4.78 -8.30
C GLY A 145 16.18 -4.11 -6.92
N PRO A 146 15.10 -3.43 -6.48
CA PRO A 146 15.06 -2.84 -5.14
C PRO A 146 15.33 -3.89 -4.06
N GLY A 147 15.69 -3.43 -2.84
CA GLY A 147 16.03 -4.27 -1.69
C GLY A 147 14.94 -5.27 -1.27
N ASP A 148 14.97 -5.77 -0.03
CA ASP A 148 14.06 -6.84 0.42
C ASP A 148 12.57 -6.45 0.34
N LEU A 149 11.93 -6.80 -0.78
CA LEU A 149 10.48 -6.69 -1.05
C LEU A 149 9.83 -8.08 -1.12
N GLU A 150 10.51 -9.13 -0.64
CA GLU A 150 9.95 -10.47 -0.59
C GLU A 150 8.76 -10.56 0.37
N TRP A 151 8.65 -9.63 1.31
CA TRP A 151 7.46 -9.47 2.15
C TRP A 151 6.22 -9.05 1.34
N LEU A 152 6.39 -8.35 0.21
CA LEU A 152 5.29 -7.82 -0.59
C LEU A 152 4.83 -8.80 -1.66
N THR A 153 5.78 -9.42 -2.37
CA THR A 153 5.49 -10.31 -3.48
C THR A 153 6.49 -11.45 -3.59
N SER A 154 6.19 -12.43 -4.45
CA SER A 154 7.15 -13.47 -4.81
C SER A 154 8.36 -12.89 -5.57
N PRO A 155 9.58 -13.43 -5.39
CA PRO A 155 10.76 -12.97 -6.12
C PRO A 155 10.60 -12.99 -7.65
N ASN A 156 9.75 -13.89 -8.17
CA ASN A 156 9.49 -14.01 -9.61
C ASN A 156 8.63 -12.87 -10.17
N HIS A 157 7.99 -12.06 -9.31
CA HIS A 157 7.19 -10.90 -9.71
C HIS A 157 7.91 -9.56 -9.46
N ILE A 158 9.19 -9.62 -9.05
CA ILE A 158 10.10 -8.48 -9.10
C ILE A 158 10.76 -8.52 -10.48
N VAL A 159 10.28 -7.67 -11.38
CA VAL A 159 10.56 -7.78 -12.81
C VAL A 159 11.08 -6.48 -13.38
N ARG A 160 11.84 -6.61 -14.46
CA ARG A 160 12.20 -5.46 -15.30
C ARG A 160 10.99 -4.99 -16.09
N PHE A 161 10.95 -3.70 -16.38
CA PHE A 161 9.87 -3.10 -17.17
C PHE A 161 9.68 -3.80 -18.53
N SER A 162 10.78 -4.15 -19.20
CA SER A 162 10.76 -4.85 -20.49
C SER A 162 10.09 -6.24 -20.45
N ASP A 163 10.16 -6.93 -19.30
CA ASP A 163 9.64 -8.30 -19.12
C ASP A 163 8.20 -8.34 -18.58
N PHE A 164 7.76 -7.27 -17.92
CA PHE A 164 6.47 -7.20 -17.22
C PHE A 164 5.29 -7.66 -18.09
N GLY A 165 5.17 -7.12 -19.31
CA GLY A 165 4.05 -7.43 -20.19
C GLY A 165 4.01 -8.89 -20.68
N LEU A 166 5.14 -9.60 -20.69
CA LEU A 166 5.19 -11.02 -21.04
C LEU A 166 4.82 -11.90 -19.85
N ILE A 167 5.41 -11.62 -18.69
CA ILE A 167 5.19 -12.37 -17.44
C ILE A 167 3.73 -12.25 -17.03
N GLN A 168 3.20 -11.02 -16.98
CA GLN A 168 1.80 -10.76 -16.65
C GLN A 168 0.83 -11.55 -17.56
N LYS A 169 1.09 -11.62 -18.86
CA LYS A 169 0.24 -12.38 -19.80
C LYS A 169 0.35 -13.89 -19.60
N SER A 170 1.52 -14.37 -19.20
CA SER A 170 1.74 -15.78 -18.86
C SER A 170 0.95 -16.16 -17.60
N ASP A 171 1.10 -15.37 -16.54
CA ASP A 171 0.45 -15.60 -15.25
C ASP A 171 -1.07 -15.49 -15.37
N ALA A 172 -1.57 -14.49 -16.10
CA ALA A 172 -2.99 -14.33 -16.40
C ALA A 172 -3.61 -15.58 -17.05
N ARG A 173 -2.84 -16.37 -17.80
CA ARG A 173 -3.31 -17.61 -18.44
C ARG A 173 -3.22 -18.81 -17.49
N SER A 174 -2.12 -18.95 -16.74
CA SER A 174 -1.94 -20.04 -15.78
C SER A 174 -2.92 -19.90 -14.61
N LEU A 175 -2.98 -18.72 -14.01
CA LEU A 175 -3.82 -18.41 -12.85
C LEU A 175 -5.29 -18.72 -13.12
N ARG A 176 -5.78 -18.39 -14.32
CA ARG A 176 -7.16 -18.74 -14.71
C ARG A 176 -7.40 -20.25 -14.71
N GLN A 177 -6.46 -21.03 -15.21
CA GLN A 177 -6.59 -22.50 -15.24
C GLN A 177 -6.50 -23.09 -13.84
N GLU A 178 -5.62 -22.55 -13.00
CA GLU A 178 -5.45 -22.94 -11.61
C GLU A 178 -6.70 -22.62 -10.78
N VAL A 179 -7.20 -21.38 -10.83
CA VAL A 179 -8.45 -20.97 -10.16
C VAL A 179 -9.61 -21.85 -10.61
N LYS A 180 -9.71 -22.18 -11.90
CA LYS A 180 -10.74 -23.11 -12.39
C LYS A 180 -10.59 -24.51 -11.77
N GLY A 181 -9.36 -25.01 -11.62
CA GLY A 181 -9.07 -26.31 -11.01
C GLY A 181 -9.35 -26.36 -9.50
N LEU A 182 -9.25 -25.21 -8.81
CA LEU A 182 -9.52 -25.10 -7.37
C LEU A 182 -11.00 -24.99 -7.03
N ILE A 183 -11.87 -24.63 -7.97
CA ILE A 183 -13.30 -24.51 -7.70
C ILE A 183 -13.91 -25.89 -7.52
N VAL A 184 -14.44 -26.13 -6.31
CA VAL A 184 -15.03 -27.41 -5.91
C VAL A 184 -16.53 -27.38 -6.24
N PRO A 185 -17.02 -28.10 -7.28
CA PRO A 185 -18.44 -28.08 -7.64
C PRO A 185 -19.32 -28.75 -6.56
N GLU A 186 -18.79 -29.70 -5.80
CA GLU A 186 -19.48 -30.47 -4.77
C GLU A 186 -20.07 -29.57 -3.69
N LYS A 187 -19.41 -28.44 -3.35
CA LYS A 187 -19.88 -27.50 -2.33
C LYS A 187 -21.31 -27.02 -2.62
N TRP A 188 -21.65 -26.76 -3.88
CA TRP A 188 -22.99 -26.29 -4.25
C TRP A 188 -24.05 -27.37 -4.04
N THR A 189 -23.68 -28.64 -4.23
CA THR A 189 -24.56 -29.78 -3.99
C THR A 189 -24.81 -30.01 -2.50
N ALA A 190 -23.77 -29.81 -1.66
CA ALA A 190 -23.88 -29.84 -0.21
C ALA A 190 -24.78 -28.70 0.29
N LEU A 191 -24.56 -27.47 -0.19
CA LEU A 191 -25.41 -26.32 0.12
C LEU A 191 -26.87 -26.56 -0.26
N GLU A 192 -27.13 -27.01 -1.48
CA GLU A 192 -28.50 -27.25 -1.95
C GLU A 192 -29.20 -28.35 -1.13
N SER A 193 -28.49 -29.43 -0.83
CA SER A 193 -29.00 -30.54 0.00
C SER A 193 -29.26 -30.08 1.43
N GLY A 194 -28.37 -29.29 2.01
CA GLY A 194 -28.53 -28.68 3.33
C GLY A 194 -29.74 -27.74 3.42
N LEU A 195 -29.90 -26.84 2.45
CA LEU A 195 -31.04 -25.91 2.37
C LEU A 195 -32.37 -26.66 2.20
N ARG A 196 -32.43 -27.65 1.31
CA ARG A 196 -33.63 -28.47 1.10
C ARG A 196 -34.00 -29.25 2.36
N ALA A 197 -33.04 -29.90 3.01
CA ALA A 197 -33.26 -30.64 4.26
C ALA A 197 -33.73 -29.69 5.36
N SER A 198 -33.13 -28.50 5.45
CA SER A 198 -33.49 -27.49 6.43
C SER A 198 -34.92 -26.97 6.26
N TRP A 199 -35.36 -26.69 5.04
CA TRP A 199 -36.75 -26.24 4.81
C TRP A 199 -37.74 -27.39 5.01
N ARG A 200 -37.38 -28.60 4.60
CA ARG A 200 -38.22 -29.79 4.80
C ARG A 200 -38.35 -30.20 6.26
N SER A 201 -37.42 -29.85 7.15
CA SER A 201 -37.54 -30.16 8.57
C SER A 201 -38.66 -29.37 9.26
N ILE A 202 -39.07 -28.22 8.72
CA ILE A 202 -40.11 -27.38 9.33
C ILE A 202 -41.49 -28.04 9.22
N LEU A 203 -41.80 -28.70 8.11
CA LEU A 203 -43.11 -29.35 7.89
C LEU A 203 -43.45 -30.41 8.94
N PRO A 204 -42.59 -31.43 9.22
CA PRO A 204 -42.86 -32.38 10.28
C PRO A 204 -42.83 -31.69 11.65
N LEU A 205 -42.00 -30.67 11.88
CA LEU A 205 -42.03 -29.92 13.14
C LEU A 205 -43.42 -29.28 13.39
N ILE A 206 -43.99 -28.60 12.38
CA ILE A 206 -45.33 -28.00 12.47
C ILE A 206 -46.39 -29.09 12.67
N ALA A 207 -46.30 -30.20 11.94
CA ALA A 207 -47.23 -31.32 12.09
C ALA A 207 -47.16 -31.94 13.50
N GLY A 208 -45.96 -32.08 14.06
CA GLY A 208 -45.72 -32.54 15.43
C GLY A 208 -46.29 -31.58 16.47
N MET A 209 -46.08 -30.28 16.30
CA MET A 209 -46.63 -29.23 17.18
C MET A 209 -48.15 -29.18 17.12
N ALA A 210 -48.74 -29.18 15.93
CA ALA A 210 -50.20 -29.21 15.75
C ALA A 210 -50.82 -30.47 16.36
N SER A 211 -50.14 -31.62 16.23
CA SER A 211 -50.58 -32.88 16.82
C SER A 211 -50.45 -32.90 18.35
N LEU A 212 -49.41 -32.27 18.90
CA LEU A 212 -49.25 -32.08 20.34
C LEU A 212 -50.35 -31.19 20.91
N ILE A 213 -50.68 -30.09 20.24
CA ILE A 213 -51.80 -29.22 20.61
C ILE A 213 -53.11 -30.00 20.54
N GLY A 214 -53.35 -30.76 19.47
CA GLY A 214 -54.53 -31.61 19.32
C GLY A 214 -54.64 -32.69 20.39
N LEU A 215 -53.53 -33.28 20.81
CA LEU A 215 -53.47 -34.25 21.92
C LEU A 215 -53.89 -33.58 23.25
N ILE A 216 -53.33 -32.41 23.56
CA ILE A 216 -53.66 -31.64 24.76
C ILE A 216 -55.15 -31.25 24.74
N SER A 217 -55.65 -30.75 23.61
CA SER A 217 -57.08 -30.40 23.46
C SER A 217 -57.99 -31.60 23.68
N ALA A 218 -57.69 -32.75 23.07
CA ALA A 218 -58.48 -33.97 23.23
C ALA A 218 -58.44 -34.53 24.66
N MET A 219 -57.34 -34.33 25.40
CA MET A 219 -57.28 -34.65 26.82
C MET A 219 -58.18 -33.72 27.67
N ILE A 220 -58.25 -32.42 27.33
CA ILE A 220 -59.07 -31.43 28.06
C ILE A 220 -60.56 -31.61 27.79
N THR A 221 -60.97 -31.84 26.54
CA THR A 221 -62.39 -31.96 26.16
C THR A 221 -62.98 -33.35 26.35
N SER A 222 -62.19 -34.32 26.85
CA SER A 222 -62.54 -35.72 27.10
C SER A 222 -63.30 -36.41 25.95
N SER A 223 -63.17 -35.91 24.73
CA SER A 223 -63.94 -36.36 23.56
C SER A 223 -63.03 -36.36 22.33
N GLY A 224 -62.64 -37.56 21.89
CA GLY A 224 -61.85 -37.75 20.67
C GLY A 224 -60.90 -38.93 20.72
N SER A 225 -60.45 -39.37 19.54
CA SER A 225 -59.42 -40.40 19.38
C SER A 225 -58.03 -39.81 19.62
N LEU A 226 -57.36 -40.22 20.71
CA LEU A 226 -56.00 -39.78 21.06
C LEU A 226 -54.91 -40.45 20.22
N LEU A 227 -55.24 -41.57 19.56
CA LEU A 227 -54.25 -42.40 18.86
C LEU A 227 -53.65 -41.69 17.65
N PHE A 228 -54.47 -41.00 16.86
CA PHE A 228 -54.00 -40.36 15.64
C PHE A 228 -53.03 -39.19 15.91
N PRO A 229 -53.35 -38.22 16.80
CA PRO A 229 -52.40 -37.17 17.19
C PRO A 229 -51.10 -37.72 17.81
N ALA A 230 -51.19 -38.78 18.62
CA ALA A 230 -50.02 -39.41 19.23
C ALA A 230 -49.07 -40.04 18.19
N ILE A 231 -49.63 -40.74 17.19
CA ILE A 231 -48.83 -41.35 16.10
C ILE A 231 -48.18 -40.25 15.25
N VAL A 232 -48.94 -39.22 14.87
CA VAL A 232 -48.39 -38.13 14.05
C VAL A 232 -47.28 -37.41 14.80
N ALA A 233 -47.46 -37.08 16.09
CA ALA A 233 -46.39 -36.50 16.90
C ALA A 233 -45.17 -37.43 17.02
N GLY A 234 -45.41 -38.72 17.27
CA GLY A 234 -44.37 -39.74 17.45
C GLY A 234 -43.48 -39.96 16.22
N VAL A 235 -44.00 -39.76 15.01
CA VAL A 235 -43.21 -39.84 13.76
C VAL A 235 -42.62 -38.48 13.37
N SER A 236 -43.36 -37.41 13.61
CA SER A 236 -43.00 -36.06 13.19
C SER A 236 -41.75 -35.51 13.88
N PHE A 237 -41.64 -35.66 15.21
CA PHE A 237 -40.46 -35.15 15.93
C PHE A 237 -39.16 -35.88 15.54
N PRO A 238 -39.11 -37.23 15.48
CA PRO A 238 -37.92 -37.94 15.02
C PRO A 238 -37.55 -37.62 13.57
N LEU A 239 -38.54 -37.54 12.66
CA LEU A 239 -38.29 -37.18 11.27
C LEU A 239 -37.73 -35.76 11.15
N SER A 240 -38.29 -34.80 11.90
CA SER A 240 -37.79 -33.44 11.98
C SER A 240 -36.35 -33.40 12.52
N ALA A 241 -36.06 -34.13 13.59
CA ALA A 241 -34.72 -34.20 14.18
C ALA A 241 -33.69 -34.79 13.22
N TRP A 242 -34.07 -35.84 12.49
CA TRP A 242 -33.22 -36.45 11.46
C TRP A 242 -32.93 -35.48 10.30
N LEU A 243 -33.95 -34.81 9.76
CA LEU A 243 -33.79 -33.80 8.71
C LEU A 243 -32.95 -32.61 9.18
N HIS A 244 -33.11 -32.18 10.42
CA HIS A 244 -32.31 -31.11 11.02
C HIS A 244 -30.83 -31.51 11.11
N ARG A 245 -30.55 -32.72 11.61
CA ARG A 245 -29.17 -33.24 11.68
C ARG A 245 -28.54 -33.39 10.30
N SER A 246 -29.30 -33.87 9.31
CA SER A 246 -28.84 -33.97 7.92
C SER A 246 -28.57 -32.59 7.31
N ALA A 247 -29.43 -31.61 7.60
CA ALA A 247 -29.23 -30.23 7.17
C ALA A 247 -27.94 -29.64 7.75
N GLN A 248 -27.71 -29.81 9.06
CA GLN A 248 -26.47 -29.35 9.71
C GLN A 248 -25.23 -29.98 9.09
N ALA A 249 -25.23 -31.31 8.87
CA ALA A 249 -24.09 -32.01 8.28
C ALA A 249 -23.73 -31.49 6.88
N ASN A 250 -24.72 -31.36 6.00
CA ASN A 250 -24.50 -30.87 4.64
C ASN A 250 -24.08 -29.38 4.61
N LEU A 251 -24.63 -28.57 5.53
CA LEU A 251 -24.26 -27.16 5.63
C LEU A 251 -22.85 -26.98 6.19
N SER A 252 -22.45 -27.79 7.18
CA SER A 252 -21.06 -27.77 7.68
C SER A 252 -20.07 -28.25 6.63
N GLU A 253 -20.45 -29.25 5.81
CA GLU A 253 -19.63 -29.70 4.69
C GLU A 253 -19.45 -28.59 3.64
N TYR A 254 -20.52 -27.86 3.31
CA TYR A 254 -20.41 -26.67 2.45
C TYR A 254 -19.47 -25.62 3.05
N ASP A 255 -19.63 -25.29 4.33
CA ASP A 255 -18.81 -24.26 4.99
C ASP A 255 -17.33 -24.67 5.01
N GLN A 256 -17.03 -25.96 5.20
CA GLN A 256 -15.67 -26.50 5.12
C GLN A 256 -15.09 -26.42 3.70
N LEU A 257 -15.80 -26.92 2.69
CA LEU A 257 -15.35 -26.89 1.30
C LEU A 257 -15.15 -25.46 0.79
N GLN A 258 -16.00 -24.54 1.22
CA GLN A 258 -15.87 -23.12 0.89
C GLN A 258 -14.64 -22.50 1.55
N ALA A 259 -14.33 -22.83 2.81
CA ALA A 259 -13.14 -22.36 3.49
C ALA A 259 -11.85 -22.91 2.85
N GLU A 260 -11.83 -24.20 2.49
CA GLU A 260 -10.71 -24.84 1.79
C GLU A 260 -10.49 -24.23 0.40
N GLU A 261 -11.56 -23.97 -0.37
CA GLU A 261 -11.47 -23.29 -1.66
C GLU A 261 -10.92 -21.87 -1.49
N THR A 262 -11.49 -21.07 -0.58
CA THR A 262 -11.02 -19.70 -0.33
C THR A 262 -9.54 -19.69 0.07
N ALA A 263 -9.13 -20.54 1.01
CA ALA A 263 -7.74 -20.61 1.46
C ALA A 263 -6.78 -21.04 0.34
N SER A 264 -7.21 -21.96 -0.53
CA SER A 264 -6.42 -22.41 -1.67
C SER A 264 -6.25 -21.29 -2.70
N ILE A 265 -7.31 -20.53 -2.97
CA ILE A 265 -7.27 -19.42 -3.93
C ILE A 265 -6.46 -18.24 -3.37
N GLU A 266 -6.58 -17.94 -2.09
CA GLU A 266 -5.75 -16.94 -1.41
C GLU A 266 -4.26 -17.31 -1.43
N SER A 267 -3.93 -18.61 -1.47
CA SER A 267 -2.55 -19.08 -1.56
C SER A 267 -1.92 -18.96 -2.96
N LEU A 268 -2.74 -18.79 -4.02
CA LEU A 268 -2.22 -18.54 -5.38
C LEU A 268 -1.70 -17.11 -5.55
N GLY A 269 -2.15 -16.18 -4.71
CA GLY A 269 -1.80 -14.77 -4.79
C GLY A 269 -1.02 -14.25 -3.59
N ASP A 270 -0.79 -12.94 -3.59
CA ASP A 270 -0.02 -12.24 -2.56
C ASP A 270 -0.89 -11.75 -1.39
N ARG A 271 -2.22 -11.95 -1.46
CA ARG A 271 -3.17 -11.48 -0.42
C ARG A 271 -2.80 -12.01 0.96
N ARG A 272 -2.52 -13.31 1.10
CA ARG A 272 -2.16 -13.91 2.39
C ARG A 272 -0.82 -13.37 2.91
N ARG A 273 0.13 -13.13 2.00
CA ARG A 273 1.44 -12.58 2.36
C ARG A 273 1.28 -11.15 2.91
N VAL A 274 0.55 -10.32 2.18
CA VAL A 274 0.17 -8.96 2.58
C VAL A 274 -0.54 -8.95 3.93
N SER A 275 -1.54 -9.81 4.14
CA SER A 275 -2.27 -9.85 5.41
C SER A 275 -1.37 -10.23 6.59
N VAL A 276 -0.48 -11.21 6.41
CA VAL A 276 0.49 -11.59 7.45
C VAL A 276 1.43 -10.43 7.75
N THR A 277 1.94 -9.72 6.75
CA THR A 277 2.81 -8.56 6.99
C THR A 277 2.08 -7.41 7.70
N VAL A 278 0.80 -7.17 7.36
CA VAL A 278 -0.04 -6.19 8.04
C VAL A 278 -0.25 -6.57 9.50
N ASP A 279 -0.52 -7.85 9.78
CA ASP A 279 -0.72 -8.35 11.15
C ASP A 279 0.58 -8.27 11.97
N GLU A 280 1.72 -8.64 11.38
CA GLU A 280 3.04 -8.57 12.01
C GLU A 280 3.47 -7.13 12.35
N ASN A 281 3.07 -6.16 11.53
CA ASN A 281 3.45 -4.75 11.69
C ASN A 281 2.28 -3.87 12.16
N HIS A 282 1.19 -4.45 12.66
CA HIS A 282 -0.05 -3.74 12.96
C HIS A 282 0.16 -2.50 13.84
N ASP A 283 0.86 -2.66 14.96
CA ASP A 283 1.10 -1.57 15.91
C ASP A 283 1.98 -0.47 15.31
N ARG A 284 2.97 -0.83 14.50
CA ARG A 284 3.87 0.12 13.82
C ARG A 284 3.16 0.88 12.71
N LEU A 285 2.41 0.19 11.86
CA LEU A 285 1.62 0.81 10.79
C LEU A 285 0.56 1.74 11.37
N ARG A 286 -0.10 1.34 12.45
CA ARG A 286 -1.04 2.19 13.18
C ARG A 286 -0.36 3.44 13.74
N LEU A 287 0.80 3.28 14.37
CA LEU A 287 1.58 4.40 14.90
C LEU A 287 2.01 5.37 13.79
N VAL A 288 2.47 4.86 12.65
CA VAL A 288 2.79 5.68 11.46
C VAL A 288 1.55 6.41 10.96
N GLY A 289 0.39 5.75 10.91
CA GLY A 289 -0.89 6.37 10.54
C GLY A 289 -1.31 7.50 11.49
N ASP A 290 -1.23 7.26 12.81
CA ASP A 290 -1.56 8.25 13.84
C ASP A 290 -0.59 9.45 13.77
N LEU A 291 0.71 9.19 13.63
CA LEU A 291 1.73 10.23 13.45
C LEU A 291 1.52 10.99 12.15
N ARG A 292 1.24 10.33 11.03
CA ARG A 292 0.96 10.98 9.74
C ARG A 292 -0.20 11.95 9.85
N PHE A 293 -1.28 11.57 10.56
CA PHE A 293 -2.44 12.43 10.76
C PHE A 293 -2.12 13.68 11.59
N ILE A 294 -1.27 13.55 12.62
CA ILE A 294 -0.96 14.64 13.56
C ILE A 294 0.19 15.53 13.06
N VAL A 295 1.27 14.93 12.57
CA VAL A 295 2.52 15.61 12.22
C VAL A 295 2.41 16.33 10.87
N THR A 296 1.69 15.76 9.90
CA THR A 296 1.60 16.37 8.55
C THR A 296 1.04 17.80 8.59
N PRO A 297 -0.07 18.10 9.31
CA PRO A 297 -0.56 19.47 9.45
C PRO A 297 0.41 20.40 10.18
N LEU A 298 1.12 19.91 11.20
CA LEU A 298 2.10 20.70 11.96
C LEU A 298 3.31 21.08 11.11
N ILE A 299 3.80 20.15 10.29
CA ILE A 299 4.81 20.43 9.28
C ILE A 299 4.27 21.42 8.25
N GLY A 300 3.02 21.28 7.79
CA GLY A 300 2.38 22.29 6.94
C GLY A 300 2.38 23.69 7.56
N GLY A 301 2.11 23.80 8.86
CA GLY A 301 2.21 25.07 9.60
C GLY A 301 3.63 25.63 9.66
N ALA A 302 4.62 24.76 9.90
CA ALA A 302 6.04 25.14 9.89
C ALA A 302 6.49 25.64 8.50
N ILE A 303 6.06 24.96 7.44
CA ILE A 303 6.34 25.31 6.04
C ILE A 303 5.85 26.74 5.74
N VAL A 304 4.60 27.06 6.11
CA VAL A 304 4.02 28.40 5.91
C VAL A 304 4.77 29.47 6.71
N ALA A 305 5.13 29.17 7.95
CA ALA A 305 5.88 30.09 8.80
C ALA A 305 7.28 30.39 8.21
N ILE A 306 7.97 29.37 7.71
CA ILE A 306 9.27 29.50 7.02
C ILE A 306 9.13 30.36 5.76
N GLU A 307 8.07 30.16 4.96
CA GLU A 307 7.79 30.99 3.77
C GLU A 307 7.62 32.48 4.14
N SER A 308 6.98 32.77 5.27
CA SER A 308 6.83 34.13 5.81
C SER A 308 8.06 34.67 6.57
N ARG A 309 9.16 33.91 6.65
CA ARG A 309 10.34 34.20 7.49
C ARG A 309 10.00 34.43 8.98
N ASP A 310 8.94 33.80 9.48
CA ASP A 310 8.55 33.84 10.90
C ASP A 310 9.19 32.66 11.66
N VAL A 311 10.37 32.92 12.23
CA VAL A 311 11.17 31.94 12.98
C VAL A 311 10.41 31.39 14.19
N GLU A 312 9.69 32.24 14.93
CA GLU A 312 9.01 31.84 16.16
C GLU A 312 7.82 30.92 15.88
N ALA A 313 7.02 31.24 14.86
CA ALA A 313 5.90 30.40 14.45
C ALA A 313 6.38 29.05 13.87
N ALA A 314 7.49 29.05 13.13
CA ALA A 314 8.09 27.84 12.57
C ALA A 314 8.63 26.93 13.69
N VAL A 315 9.42 27.47 14.62
CA VAL A 315 9.93 26.74 15.77
C VAL A 315 8.78 26.21 16.64
N SER A 316 7.75 27.01 16.91
CA SER A 316 6.59 26.55 17.70
C SER A 316 5.90 25.34 17.05
N SER A 317 5.79 25.31 15.73
CA SER A 317 5.19 24.20 14.99
C SER A 317 6.08 22.95 15.03
N LEU A 318 7.40 23.11 14.90
CA LEU A 318 8.37 22.02 14.97
C LEU A 318 8.53 21.46 16.38
N CYS A 319 8.48 22.30 17.41
CA CYS A 319 8.42 21.86 18.80
C CYS A 319 7.18 21.03 19.07
N ALA A 320 6.01 21.41 18.52
CA ALA A 320 4.81 20.58 18.60
C ALA A 320 4.99 19.22 17.92
N VAL A 321 5.71 19.15 16.79
CA VAL A 321 6.08 17.87 16.16
C VAL A 321 6.93 17.02 17.10
N ILE A 322 7.96 17.61 17.73
CA ILE A 322 8.83 16.92 18.69
C ILE A 322 8.02 16.43 19.91
N ASP A 323 7.13 17.26 20.45
CA ASP A 323 6.29 16.91 21.60
C ASP A 323 5.39 15.71 21.29
N GLU A 324 4.72 15.73 20.13
CA GLU A 324 3.88 14.63 19.67
C GLU A 324 4.69 13.35 19.43
N TRP A 325 5.90 13.48 18.91
CA TRP A 325 6.84 12.38 18.73
C TRP A 325 7.25 11.73 20.06
N VAL A 326 7.63 12.55 21.05
CA VAL A 326 7.99 12.08 22.39
C VAL A 326 6.78 11.48 23.13
N ARG A 327 5.59 12.07 22.94
CA ARG A 327 4.33 11.62 23.54
C ARG A 327 3.91 10.24 23.02
N LEU A 328 4.09 9.98 21.73
CA LEU A 328 3.68 8.74 21.05
C LEU A 328 4.76 7.66 21.02
N SER A 329 5.96 7.93 21.52
CA SER A 329 7.01 6.92 21.67
C SER A 329 6.51 5.72 22.50
N PRO A 330 6.64 4.48 22.01
CA PRO A 330 6.34 3.30 22.81
C PRO A 330 7.22 3.27 24.07
N GLY A 331 6.65 2.75 25.17
CA GLY A 331 7.32 2.74 26.48
C GLY A 331 8.59 1.89 26.47
N THR A 332 9.68 2.42 26.99
CA THR A 332 11.01 1.80 26.96
C THR A 332 11.27 0.89 28.17
N GLU A 333 11.55 -0.40 27.94
CA GLU A 333 12.60 -1.09 28.69
C GLU A 333 13.94 -0.63 28.10
N TYR A 334 14.68 0.20 28.83
CA TYR A 334 15.89 0.87 28.36
C TYR A 334 17.03 -0.15 28.11
N SER A 335 17.11 -0.73 26.91
CA SER A 335 18.25 -1.56 26.53
C SER A 335 19.28 -0.76 25.74
N LYS A 336 20.41 -0.50 26.40
CA LYS A 336 21.75 -0.19 25.87
C LYS A 336 21.95 1.13 25.11
N ALA A 337 22.50 2.06 25.90
CA ALA A 337 23.65 2.92 25.60
C ALA A 337 23.45 4.24 24.82
N THR A 338 24.20 5.24 25.31
CA THR A 338 24.80 6.41 24.62
C THR A 338 24.12 7.78 24.52
N VAL A 339 23.03 8.11 25.22
CA VAL A 339 22.67 9.54 25.43
C VAL A 339 22.30 9.83 26.88
N GLY A 340 23.14 10.64 27.53
CA GLY A 340 22.96 11.05 28.92
C GLY A 340 21.91 12.16 29.09
N GLY A 341 21.21 12.13 30.22
CA GLY A 341 20.54 13.29 30.81
C GLY A 341 19.07 13.48 30.47
N ASP A 342 18.70 13.56 29.18
CA ASP A 342 17.35 13.96 28.77
C ASP A 342 16.45 12.76 28.38
N PRO A 343 15.39 12.45 29.17
CA PRO A 343 14.43 11.40 28.82
C PRO A 343 13.61 11.71 27.57
N GLY A 344 13.46 13.00 27.19
CA GLY A 344 12.77 13.42 25.98
C GLY A 344 13.56 13.03 24.73
N LEU A 345 14.83 13.42 24.67
CA LEU A 345 15.74 13.04 23.57
C LEU A 345 15.85 11.53 23.39
N ALA A 346 15.94 10.77 24.50
CA ALA A 346 15.99 9.31 24.44
C ALA A 346 14.73 8.71 23.80
N LYS A 347 13.54 9.20 24.17
CA LYS A 347 12.27 8.79 23.54
C LYS A 347 12.20 9.20 22.07
N PHE A 348 12.70 10.39 21.77
CA PHE A 348 12.70 10.94 20.42
C PHE A 348 13.50 10.06 19.45
N LEU A 349 14.75 9.76 19.80
CA LEU A 349 15.61 8.87 19.02
C LEU A 349 15.09 7.42 19.02
N HIS A 350 14.55 6.96 20.15
CA HIS A 350 14.00 5.61 20.24
C HIS A 350 12.87 5.37 19.24
N LEU A 351 11.98 6.34 19.06
CA LEU A 351 10.89 6.20 18.10
C LEU A 351 11.41 6.17 16.64
N PHE A 352 12.43 6.96 16.28
CA PHE A 352 13.07 6.85 14.95
C PHE A 352 13.74 5.48 14.73
N ASN A 353 14.39 4.95 15.76
CA ASN A 353 14.96 3.60 15.74
C ASN A 353 13.87 2.53 15.63
N HIS A 354 12.77 2.68 16.38
CA HIS A 354 11.64 1.76 16.36
C HIS A 354 10.97 1.67 14.98
N LEU A 355 10.98 2.77 14.22
CA LEU A 355 10.47 2.87 12.86
C LEU A 355 11.52 2.53 11.78
N GLY A 356 12.76 2.21 12.16
CA GLY A 356 13.79 1.68 11.25
C GLY A 356 14.58 2.74 10.47
N VAL A 357 14.76 3.95 11.01
CA VAL A 357 15.50 5.05 10.34
C VAL A 357 16.88 5.35 10.92
N ALA A 358 17.17 4.93 12.16
CA ALA A 358 18.31 5.46 12.91
C ALA A 358 19.43 4.45 13.26
N ASP A 359 19.63 3.40 12.45
CA ASP A 359 20.78 2.47 12.62
C ASP A 359 22.15 3.06 12.18
N GLU A 360 22.19 4.27 11.61
CA GLU A 360 23.43 4.95 11.19
C GLU A 360 23.83 6.07 12.15
N GLY A 361 25.00 5.94 12.80
CA GLY A 361 25.45 6.84 13.87
C GLY A 361 25.54 8.33 13.50
N ASP A 362 25.80 8.66 12.24
CA ASP A 362 25.83 10.06 11.76
C ASP A 362 24.43 10.70 11.76
N ARG A 363 23.39 9.87 11.55
CA ARG A 363 22.00 10.31 11.49
C ARG A 363 21.41 10.52 12.89
N GLU A 364 21.77 9.67 13.84
CA GLU A 364 21.42 9.85 15.26
C GLU A 364 21.99 11.17 15.79
N ALA A 365 23.24 11.50 15.45
CA ALA A 365 23.87 12.76 15.84
C ALA A 365 23.16 13.99 15.25
N SER A 366 22.81 13.93 13.96
CA SER A 366 22.10 15.02 13.27
C SER A 366 20.69 15.25 13.84
N LEU A 367 19.96 14.17 14.15
CA LEU A 367 18.65 14.23 14.79
C LEU A 367 18.73 14.73 16.24
N SER A 368 19.77 14.34 16.97
CA SER A 368 20.02 14.83 18.33
C SER A 368 20.30 16.34 18.34
N LEU A 369 21.06 16.82 17.36
CA LEU A 369 21.35 18.24 17.19
C LEU A 369 20.07 19.03 16.86
N ALA A 370 19.26 18.54 15.92
CA ALA A 370 17.99 19.16 15.57
C ALA A 370 17.02 19.23 16.76
N TYR A 371 16.92 18.14 17.54
CA TYR A 371 16.13 18.13 18.77
C TYR A 371 16.65 19.17 19.78
N ALA A 372 17.95 19.21 20.04
CA ALA A 372 18.54 20.13 21.02
C ALA A 372 18.39 21.61 20.61
N ALA A 373 18.54 21.92 19.33
CA ALA A 373 18.38 23.27 18.79
C ALA A 373 16.92 23.74 18.87
N LEU A 374 15.97 22.92 18.40
CA LEU A 374 14.55 23.28 18.37
C LEU A 374 13.97 23.38 19.78
N SER A 375 14.25 22.41 20.65
CA SER A 375 13.81 22.42 22.06
C SER A 375 14.51 23.52 22.88
N GLY A 376 15.73 23.92 22.49
CA GLY A 376 16.53 24.94 23.16
C GLY A 376 16.29 26.38 22.71
N HIS A 377 15.49 26.63 21.65
CA HIS A 377 15.29 27.95 21.03
C HIS A 377 14.88 29.05 22.01
N ALA A 378 14.05 28.72 23.00
CA ALA A 378 13.65 29.66 24.06
C ALA A 378 14.82 30.16 24.93
N THR A 379 15.92 29.41 24.98
CA THR A 379 17.13 29.76 25.75
C THR A 379 18.26 30.31 24.88
N LEU A 380 18.40 29.77 23.67
CA LEU A 380 19.37 30.21 22.68
C LEU A 380 18.64 30.31 21.33
N PRO A 381 18.28 31.53 20.89
CA PRO A 381 17.54 31.71 19.64
C PRO A 381 18.32 31.15 18.45
N VAL A 382 17.66 30.31 17.67
CA VAL A 382 18.22 29.68 16.48
C VAL A 382 18.11 30.65 15.29
N PRO A 383 19.19 30.93 14.56
CA PRO A 383 19.11 31.76 13.35
C PRO A 383 18.35 31.04 12.23
N PHE A 384 17.79 31.80 11.29
CA PHE A 384 16.92 31.26 10.24
C PHE A 384 17.58 30.18 9.37
N GLU A 385 18.87 30.35 9.02
CA GLU A 385 19.63 29.36 8.24
C GLU A 385 19.81 28.03 8.99
N GLU A 386 20.10 28.11 10.29
CA GLU A 386 20.24 26.93 11.14
C GLU A 386 18.88 26.24 11.36
N LEU A 387 17.81 27.03 11.50
CA LEU A 387 16.44 26.50 11.55
C LEU A 387 16.10 25.71 10.29
N ILE A 388 16.45 26.21 9.10
CA ILE A 388 16.24 25.50 7.84
C ILE A 388 17.00 24.17 7.83
N ALA A 389 18.26 24.14 8.26
CA ALA A 389 19.08 22.92 8.30
C ALA A 389 18.48 21.85 9.24
N HIS A 390 18.07 22.25 10.45
CA HIS A 390 17.44 21.34 11.42
C HIS A 390 16.07 20.85 10.95
N THR A 391 15.28 21.74 10.34
CA THR A 391 13.98 21.39 9.77
C THR A 391 14.12 20.41 8.62
N THR A 392 15.10 20.62 7.73
CA THR A 392 15.39 19.71 6.61
C THR A 392 15.80 18.32 7.11
N THR A 393 16.65 18.27 8.14
CA THR A 393 17.08 17.01 8.78
C THR A 393 15.89 16.26 9.39
N LEU A 394 15.04 16.97 10.13
CA LEU A 394 13.84 16.40 10.73
C LEU A 394 12.86 15.91 9.66
N LEU A 395 12.58 16.74 8.65
CA LEU A 395 11.64 16.44 7.57
C LEU A 395 12.09 15.23 6.74
N GLN A 396 13.37 15.13 6.42
CA GLN A 396 13.93 13.97 5.73
C GLN A 396 13.81 12.69 6.58
N ALA A 397 14.01 12.77 7.89
CA ALA A 397 13.80 11.62 8.78
C ALA A 397 12.32 11.22 8.92
N LEU A 398 11.42 12.19 8.99
CA LEU A 398 9.97 11.95 9.00
C LEU A 398 9.47 11.33 7.69
N TYR A 399 10.00 11.79 6.56
CA TYR A 399 9.75 11.19 5.25
C TYR A 399 10.31 9.77 5.18
N ASP A 400 11.54 9.54 5.66
CA ASP A 400 12.15 8.22 5.68
C ASP A 400 11.44 7.20 6.58
N CYS A 401 10.69 7.67 7.59
CA CYS A 401 9.78 6.85 8.41
C CYS A 401 8.41 6.59 7.76
N GLY A 402 8.10 7.24 6.63
CA GLY A 402 6.80 7.13 5.95
C GLY A 402 5.68 7.94 6.60
N ILE A 403 6.02 8.92 7.43
CA ILE A 403 5.05 9.78 8.14
C ILE A 403 4.65 10.96 7.26
N LEU A 404 5.60 11.48 6.49
CA LEU A 404 5.33 12.52 5.49
C LEU A 404 5.09 11.90 4.11
N THR A 405 4.12 12.45 3.41
CA THR A 405 3.86 12.12 2.02
C THR A 405 4.86 12.81 1.10
N ALA A 406 5.08 12.25 -0.09
CA ALA A 406 5.95 12.85 -1.10
C ALA A 406 5.51 14.28 -1.44
N ASP A 407 4.21 14.53 -1.59
CA ASP A 407 3.66 15.86 -1.90
C ASP A 407 4.08 16.94 -0.89
N VAL A 408 4.08 16.60 0.40
CA VAL A 408 4.45 17.53 1.49
C VAL A 408 5.95 17.77 1.51
N LYS A 409 6.76 16.73 1.24
CA LYS A 409 8.20 16.86 1.10
C LYS A 409 8.56 17.76 -0.09
N ASP A 410 7.95 17.50 -1.25
CA ASP A 410 8.19 18.28 -2.47
C ASP A 410 7.79 19.75 -2.28
N THR A 411 6.67 20.01 -1.61
CA THR A 411 6.24 21.39 -1.26
C THR A 411 7.28 22.11 -0.40
N PHE A 412 7.86 21.41 0.59
CA PHE A 412 8.90 21.99 1.43
C PHE A 412 10.19 22.24 0.65
N ASP A 413 10.64 21.26 -0.14
CA ASP A 413 11.84 21.40 -0.98
C ASP A 413 11.68 22.57 -1.97
N ASP A 414 10.50 22.76 -2.55
CA ASP A 414 10.17 23.90 -3.41
C ASP A 414 10.25 25.24 -2.67
N ILE A 415 9.77 25.31 -1.42
CA ILE A 415 9.87 26.52 -0.61
C ILE A 415 11.32 26.81 -0.21
N LEU A 416 12.09 25.79 0.14
CA LEU A 416 13.52 25.96 0.42
C LEU A 416 14.28 26.46 -0.80
N ASN A 417 14.03 25.89 -1.98
CA ASN A 417 14.63 26.32 -3.23
C ASN A 417 14.24 27.77 -3.57
N LYS A 418 12.98 28.16 -3.39
CA LYS A 418 12.52 29.55 -3.57
C LYS A 418 13.16 30.51 -2.57
N THR A 419 13.32 30.08 -1.32
CA THR A 419 13.89 30.91 -0.25
C THR A 419 15.39 31.11 -0.46
N ALA A 420 16.11 30.06 -0.86
CA ALA A 420 17.51 30.14 -1.26
C ALA A 420 17.69 31.03 -2.50
N ALA A 421 16.83 30.89 -3.53
CA ALA A 421 16.88 31.76 -4.69
C ALA A 421 16.66 33.24 -4.34
N LYS A 422 15.75 33.54 -3.40
CA LYS A 422 15.54 34.91 -2.89
C LYS A 422 16.75 35.45 -2.14
N SER A 423 17.41 34.65 -1.28
CA SER A 423 18.61 35.11 -0.57
C SER A 423 19.78 35.35 -1.53
N TYR A 424 19.96 34.52 -2.57
CA TYR A 424 20.97 34.76 -3.59
C TYR A 424 20.70 36.04 -4.40
N LEU A 425 19.44 36.32 -4.75
CA LEU A 425 19.07 37.57 -5.43
C LEU A 425 19.32 38.79 -4.54
N GLU A 426 18.97 38.70 -3.25
CA GLU A 426 19.22 39.76 -2.25
C GLU A 426 20.73 39.99 -2.00
N GLU A 427 21.58 38.96 -2.12
CA GLU A 427 23.05 39.06 -1.98
C GLU A 427 23.78 39.49 -3.26
N THR A 428 23.16 39.35 -4.44
CA THR A 428 23.76 39.73 -5.74
C THR A 428 23.42 41.18 -6.13
N ASP A 429 22.58 41.87 -5.34
CA ASP A 429 22.29 43.31 -5.45
C ASP A 429 23.05 44.20 -4.42
N PRO A 430 24.39 44.16 -4.30
CA PRO A 430 25.14 45.27 -3.74
C PRO A 430 25.67 46.13 -4.90
N ASP A 431 24.98 47.24 -5.19
CA ASP A 431 25.46 48.45 -5.89
C ASP A 431 24.44 49.00 -6.93
N GLU A 432 23.31 49.52 -6.44
CA GLU A 432 22.66 50.70 -7.05
C GLU A 432 22.36 51.75 -5.96
N GLU A 433 23.39 52.13 -5.19
CA GLU A 433 23.42 53.46 -4.56
C GLU A 433 24.19 54.43 -5.48
N GLU A 434 23.54 54.92 -6.54
CA GLU A 434 23.97 56.17 -7.16
C GLU A 434 23.58 57.33 -6.25
N THR A 435 24.55 57.71 -5.44
CA THR A 435 24.67 59.06 -4.88
C THR A 435 24.69 60.09 -6.00
N VAL A 436 23.66 60.93 -6.09
CA VAL A 436 23.74 62.23 -6.77
C VAL A 436 23.43 63.32 -5.74
N GLU A 437 24.49 63.88 -5.17
CA GLU A 437 24.44 65.20 -4.52
C GLU A 437 24.63 66.32 -5.57
N ASP A 438 23.97 67.46 -5.30
CA ASP A 438 24.00 68.78 -5.95
C ASP A 438 23.32 68.91 -7.33
N SER A 439 22.43 69.87 -7.61
CA SER A 439 22.10 71.13 -6.91
C SER A 439 20.81 71.75 -7.49
N SER A 440 20.20 72.60 -6.67
CA SER A 440 19.07 73.53 -6.90
C SER A 440 18.88 74.10 -8.32
N SER A 441 17.62 74.19 -8.78
CA SER A 441 17.03 75.41 -9.37
C SER A 441 15.56 75.19 -9.73
N ASP A 442 14.69 76.07 -9.25
CA ASP A 442 13.32 76.29 -9.73
C ASP A 442 13.25 76.47 -11.26
N GLY A 443 12.09 76.13 -11.86
CA GLY A 443 11.72 76.66 -13.17
C GLY A 443 10.83 75.76 -14.00
N GLU A 444 9.64 76.26 -14.32
CA GLU A 444 8.54 75.66 -15.09
C GLU A 444 8.86 75.44 -16.59
N ASP A 445 7.95 74.66 -17.20
CA ASP A 445 7.46 74.70 -18.59
C ASP A 445 8.08 73.85 -19.73
N GLU A 446 7.21 72.94 -20.19
CA GLU A 446 6.75 72.68 -21.57
C GLU A 446 7.74 72.36 -22.72
N SER A 447 7.63 71.11 -23.17
CA SER A 447 7.36 70.67 -24.56
C SER A 447 8.44 70.77 -25.66
N GLY A 448 8.56 69.69 -26.44
CA GLY A 448 9.28 69.59 -27.73
C GLY A 448 10.10 68.28 -27.82
N ILE A 449 9.64 67.19 -28.46
CA ILE A 449 9.69 66.91 -29.93
C ILE A 449 11.17 66.94 -30.41
N ASP A 450 11.80 65.95 -31.05
CA ASP A 450 11.35 64.86 -31.93
C ASP A 450 12.42 63.75 -32.04
N ALA A 451 11.99 62.61 -32.55
CA ALA A 451 12.82 61.56 -33.10
C ALA A 451 13.37 61.94 -34.48
N ASP A 452 14.70 61.86 -34.66
CA ASP A 452 15.35 61.46 -35.92
C ASP A 452 16.87 61.58 -35.77
N SER A 453 17.57 60.46 -35.66
CA SER A 453 18.95 60.26 -36.11
C SER A 453 19.46 58.95 -35.53
N LEU A 454 19.54 57.89 -36.34
CA LEU A 454 20.70 56.99 -36.43
C LEU A 454 20.38 55.84 -37.38
N ALA A 455 20.48 56.15 -38.67
CA ALA A 455 20.71 55.16 -39.71
C ALA A 455 21.88 55.66 -40.56
N GLU A 456 23.11 55.30 -40.20
CA GLU A 456 24.20 55.32 -41.17
C GLU A 456 25.33 54.35 -40.80
N MET A 457 25.71 53.57 -41.83
CA MET A 457 26.99 52.88 -42.03
C MET A 457 27.18 51.49 -41.42
N ALA A 458 26.61 50.52 -42.12
CA ALA A 458 27.30 49.26 -42.41
C ALA A 458 28.45 49.48 -43.43
N ALA A 459 29.53 48.70 -43.27
CA ALA A 459 30.57 48.30 -44.23
C ALA A 459 32.02 48.80 -43.96
N ALA A 460 32.85 47.91 -43.40
CA ALA A 460 34.23 47.64 -43.85
C ALA A 460 34.79 46.44 -43.08
N GLY A 461 35.15 45.37 -43.78
CA GLY A 461 35.79 44.18 -43.21
C GLY A 461 37.30 44.35 -42.99
N LEU A 462 37.87 43.45 -42.18
CA LEU A 462 39.29 43.04 -42.15
C LEU A 462 39.44 41.78 -41.24
N ASP A 463 39.93 40.68 -41.84
CA ASP A 463 40.47 39.43 -41.24
C ASP A 463 41.88 39.67 -40.61
N PRO A 464 42.64 38.66 -40.10
CA PRO A 464 42.46 37.60 -39.08
C PRO A 464 43.64 37.67 -38.04
N PRO A 465 44.09 36.65 -37.21
CA PRO A 465 44.77 35.37 -37.61
C PRO A 465 44.47 34.13 -36.71
N LYS A 466 44.47 32.89 -37.22
CA LYS A 466 45.54 31.85 -37.34
C LYS A 466 46.20 31.27 -36.06
N GLU A 467 45.96 29.96 -35.89
CA GLU A 467 46.86 28.84 -35.51
C GLU A 467 47.70 28.89 -34.21
N ALA A 468 47.48 27.90 -33.33
CA ALA A 468 48.55 27.20 -32.61
C ALA A 468 48.15 25.74 -32.29
N VAL A 469 48.99 24.84 -32.78
CA VAL A 469 49.06 23.38 -32.59
C VAL A 469 49.75 23.07 -31.26
N VAL A 470 49.29 22.06 -30.50
CA VAL A 470 50.17 21.16 -29.72
C VAL A 470 49.56 19.75 -29.65
N GLU A 471 50.34 18.77 -30.10
CA GLU A 471 50.17 17.32 -30.02
C GLU A 471 50.62 16.75 -28.65
N GLU A 472 50.13 15.53 -28.32
CA GLU A 472 50.81 14.45 -27.55
C GLU A 472 51.19 14.72 -26.07
N SER A 473 51.13 13.82 -25.09
CA SER A 473 51.05 12.35 -25.00
C SER A 473 50.97 11.92 -23.51
N GLU A 474 50.74 10.62 -23.25
CA GLU A 474 51.05 9.85 -22.01
C GLU A 474 50.16 10.11 -20.77
N GLU A 475 49.82 9.19 -19.87
CA GLU A 475 50.19 7.80 -19.63
C GLU A 475 49.15 7.16 -18.67
N THR A 476 49.18 5.83 -18.64
CA THR A 476 48.44 4.85 -17.84
C THR A 476 48.30 5.09 -16.33
N VAL A 477 47.14 4.74 -15.74
CA VAL A 477 47.06 3.80 -14.59
C VAL A 477 45.77 2.96 -14.69
N LEU A 478 45.92 1.70 -15.11
CA LEU A 478 44.96 0.63 -14.91
C LEU A 478 45.08 0.14 -13.46
N VAL A 479 44.07 0.36 -12.62
CA VAL A 479 43.94 -0.37 -11.35
C VAL A 479 43.09 -1.60 -11.60
N ALA A 480 43.77 -2.72 -11.81
CA ALA A 480 43.21 -4.05 -11.66
C ALA A 480 42.84 -4.25 -10.17
N ARG A 481 41.54 -4.41 -9.88
CA ARG A 481 41.10 -4.92 -8.57
C ARG A 481 40.90 -6.43 -8.70
N THR A 482 41.87 -7.14 -8.14
CA THR A 482 41.91 -8.59 -7.95
C THR A 482 40.66 -9.02 -7.18
N ILE A 483 39.79 -9.81 -7.81
CA ILE A 483 38.72 -10.53 -7.13
C ILE A 483 39.35 -11.80 -6.56
N GLU A 484 39.38 -11.90 -5.24
CA GLU A 484 39.70 -13.14 -4.54
C GLU A 484 38.62 -14.17 -4.82
N VAL A 485 39.01 -15.16 -5.63
CA VAL A 485 38.26 -16.38 -5.91
C VAL A 485 38.35 -17.26 -4.67
N HIS A 486 37.28 -17.32 -3.88
CA HIS A 486 37.10 -18.41 -2.92
C HIS A 486 36.44 -19.62 -3.61
N PRO A 487 36.89 -20.85 -3.31
CA PRO A 487 36.64 -22.03 -4.12
C PRO A 487 35.22 -22.57 -3.98
N SER A 488 34.70 -23.04 -5.10
CA SER A 488 33.43 -23.73 -5.26
C SER A 488 33.28 -24.93 -4.29
N PRO A 489 32.08 -25.17 -3.72
CA PRO A 489 31.78 -26.41 -3.03
C PRO A 489 31.79 -27.61 -4.00
N PRO A 490 32.13 -28.82 -3.53
CA PRO A 490 32.19 -30.01 -4.38
C PRO A 490 30.80 -30.44 -4.88
N PRO A 491 30.74 -31.18 -6.00
CA PRO A 491 29.50 -31.46 -6.71
C PRO A 491 28.58 -32.43 -5.97
N LEU A 492 27.28 -32.19 -6.13
CA LEU A 492 26.21 -33.12 -5.84
C LEU A 492 26.37 -34.38 -6.71
N SER A 493 26.50 -35.53 -6.06
CA SER A 493 26.33 -36.85 -6.65
C SER A 493 24.84 -37.10 -6.93
N GLU A 494 24.51 -37.47 -8.18
CA GLU A 494 23.19 -38.00 -8.57
C GLU A 494 22.99 -39.48 -8.11
N PRO A 495 21.91 -40.18 -8.49
CA PRO A 495 20.92 -40.72 -7.58
C PRO A 495 21.13 -42.21 -7.30
N GLN A 496 20.77 -42.68 -6.10
CA GLN A 496 20.55 -44.11 -5.88
C GLN A 496 19.06 -44.39 -5.66
N THR A 497 18.50 -45.02 -6.69
CA THR A 497 17.38 -45.96 -6.65
C THR A 497 17.49 -46.94 -5.47
N GLY A 498 16.36 -47.26 -4.80
CA GLY A 498 16.27 -48.50 -4.02
C GLY A 498 15.28 -48.49 -2.85
N GLU A 499 14.11 -49.07 -3.14
CA GLU A 499 13.09 -49.70 -2.27
C GLU A 499 13.42 -50.12 -0.82
N SER A 500 12.32 -50.16 -0.03
CA SER A 500 12.09 -50.86 1.25
C SER A 500 12.68 -50.16 2.49
N VAL A 501 11.96 -49.96 3.59
CA VAL A 501 11.36 -50.97 4.45
C VAL A 501 10.23 -50.37 5.31
N VAL A 502 9.17 -51.18 5.46
CA VAL A 502 8.02 -51.05 6.36
C VAL A 502 8.42 -51.44 7.80
N LYS A 503 7.69 -50.90 8.80
CA LYS A 503 7.74 -51.13 10.28
C LYS A 503 8.65 -50.10 10.97
N GLU A 504 8.32 -49.44 12.08
CA GLU A 504 7.51 -49.81 13.25
C GLU A 504 7.42 -48.54 14.14
N ALA A 505 6.24 -48.13 14.61
CA ALA A 505 6.09 -47.34 15.86
C ALA A 505 4.59 -47.12 16.16
N VAL A 506 3.99 -48.15 16.73
CA VAL A 506 2.78 -48.06 17.55
C VAL A 506 3.21 -47.69 18.98
N ALA A 507 2.33 -46.97 19.69
CA ALA A 507 2.29 -46.73 21.13
C ALA A 507 3.02 -45.49 21.69
N HIS A 508 2.25 -44.43 21.99
CA HIS A 508 1.78 -44.22 23.37
C HIS A 508 0.60 -43.25 23.39
N ARG A 509 -0.53 -43.75 23.91
CA ARG A 509 -1.79 -43.05 24.18
C ARG A 509 -2.14 -43.40 25.62
N GLU A 510 -2.01 -42.45 26.54
CA GLU A 510 -2.63 -42.46 27.88
C GLU A 510 -2.84 -40.98 28.26
N ASP A 511 -4.08 -40.50 28.27
CA ASP A 511 -5.09 -40.63 29.32
C ASP A 511 -5.01 -39.47 30.32
N ARG A 512 -5.78 -38.41 30.08
CA ARG A 512 -6.22 -37.44 31.10
C ARG A 512 -7.63 -36.97 30.79
N GLY A 513 -8.59 -37.62 31.46
CA GLY A 513 -9.96 -37.14 31.63
C GLY A 513 -10.07 -35.96 32.63
N PRO A 514 -11.29 -35.37 32.75
CA PRO A 514 -11.47 -33.99 33.19
C PRO A 514 -11.70 -33.86 34.70
N ARG A 515 -11.15 -32.80 35.29
CA ARG A 515 -11.36 -32.46 36.70
C ARG A 515 -12.47 -31.39 36.80
N LYS A 516 -13.59 -31.78 37.41
CA LYS A 516 -14.61 -30.89 37.96
C LYS A 516 -14.07 -30.29 39.25
N GLU A 517 -14.27 -29.00 39.49
CA GLU A 517 -14.37 -28.47 40.85
C GLU A 517 -15.42 -27.35 40.90
N ARG A 518 -16.20 -27.42 41.97
CA ARG A 518 -17.39 -26.63 42.29
C ARG A 518 -17.00 -25.42 43.14
N GLU A 519 -17.89 -24.43 43.10
CA GLU A 519 -18.03 -23.26 43.96
C GLU A 519 -18.06 -23.56 45.47
N ALA A 520 -17.54 -22.61 46.27
CA ALA A 520 -18.12 -22.03 47.52
C ALA A 520 -17.09 -20.99 48.06
N VAL A 521 -17.37 -19.68 48.12
CA VAL A 521 -18.19 -18.91 49.09
C VAL A 521 -17.51 -18.73 50.46
N GLU A 522 -17.26 -17.45 50.80
CA GLU A 522 -17.14 -16.76 52.10
C GLU A 522 -16.20 -17.30 53.19
N ALA A 523 -15.11 -16.55 53.45
CA ALA A 523 -14.85 -15.83 54.71
C ALA A 523 -13.59 -14.94 54.56
#